data_AF-A0A259JU85-F1
#
_entry.id   AF-A0A259JU85-F1
#
_cell.length_a   1.000
_cell.length_b   1.000
_cell.length_c   1.000
_cell.angle_alpha   90.00
_cell.angle_beta   90.00
_cell.angle_gamma   90.00
#
_symmetry.space_group_name_H-M   'P 1'
#
loop_
_entity.id
_entity.type
_entity.pdbx_description
1 polymer ?
#
loop_
_entity_poly.entity_id
_entity_poly.type
_entity_poly.pdbx_seq_one_letter_code
_entity_poly.pdbx_strand_id
1 'polypeptide(L)' 'IVDLVSTGTTLRQNGLVETSKIMDISARLIVNRAALKKDARVAALVEAFRANAQADAA' A
#
# COMPACT_ATOMS: atom_id res chain seq x y z
N ILE A 1 19.94 -8.98 5.04
CA ILE A 1 19.37 -7.64 4.72
C ILE A 1 17.95 -7.58 5.26
N VAL A 2 17.39 -6.38 5.39
CA VAL A 2 15.96 -6.17 5.64
C VAL A 2 15.43 -5.42 4.44
N ASP A 3 14.42 -5.96 3.77
CA ASP A 3 13.90 -5.42 2.51
C ASP A 3 12.44 -5.80 2.31
N LEU A 4 11.77 -5.13 1.37
CA LEU A 4 10.41 -5.47 0.94
C LEU A 4 10.44 -6.66 -0.01
N VAL A 5 9.57 -7.65 0.24
CA VAL A 5 9.50 -8.88 -0.54
C VAL A 5 8.05 -9.16 -0.92
N SER A 6 7.83 -9.57 -2.17
CA SER A 6 6.53 -10.08 -2.66
C SER A 6 6.64 -11.57 -2.98
N THR A 7 7.02 -11.96 -4.20
CA THR A 7 7.13 -13.37 -4.62
C THR A 7 8.46 -14.04 -4.26
N GLY A 8 9.42 -13.29 -3.69
CA GLY A 8 10.76 -13.78 -3.35
C GLY A 8 11.69 -14.04 -4.55
N THR A 9 11.28 -13.76 -5.79
CA THR A 9 12.09 -14.03 -6.99
C THR A 9 13.44 -13.32 -6.97
N THR A 10 13.47 -12.05 -6.56
CA THR A 10 14.71 -11.27 -6.45
C THR A 10 15.69 -11.87 -5.45
N LEU A 11 15.21 -12.37 -4.31
CA LEU A 11 16.07 -13.03 -3.32
C LEU A 11 16.68 -14.31 -3.90
N ARG A 12 15.86 -15.17 -4.52
CA ARG A 12 16.32 -16.44 -5.12
C ARG A 12 17.38 -16.25 -6.20
N GLN A 13 17.21 -15.26 -7.08
CA GLN A 13 18.19 -14.95 -8.13
C GLN A 13 19.56 -14.55 -7.56
N ASN A 14 19.60 -14.09 -6.31
CA ASN A 14 20.83 -13.70 -5.61
C ASN A 14 21.29 -14.74 -4.58
N GLY A 15 20.72 -15.96 -4.59
CA GLY A 15 21.07 -17.00 -3.62
C GLY A 15 20.65 -16.68 -2.18
N LEU A 16 19.69 -15.77 -2.00
CA LEU A 16 19.15 -15.38 -0.70
C LEU A 16 17.82 -16.10 -0.42
N VAL A 17 17.51 -16.27 0.86
CA VAL A 17 16.27 -16.88 1.35
C VAL A 17 15.64 -15.99 2.42
N GLU A 18 14.30 -15.95 2.48
CA GLU A 18 13.57 -15.28 3.55
C GLU A 18 13.69 -16.08 4.84
N THR A 19 14.15 -15.44 5.92
CA THR A 19 14.42 -16.12 7.20
C THR A 19 13.40 -15.80 8.27
N SER A 20 12.80 -14.60 8.22
CA SER A 20 11.77 -14.16 9.15
C SER A 20 10.96 -13.02 8.53
N LYS A 21 9.63 -13.10 8.69
CA LYS A 21 8.72 -12.03 8.34
C LYS A 21 8.59 -11.06 9.51
N ILE A 22 8.91 -9.79 9.27
CA ILE A 22 8.78 -8.74 10.30
C ILE A 22 7.31 -8.32 10.43
N MET A 23 6.70 -7.91 9.31
CA MET A 23 5.29 -7.50 9.29
C MET A 23 4.71 -7.54 7.87
N ASP A 24 3.38 -7.58 7.79
CA ASP A 24 2.65 -7.31 6.56
C ASP A 24 2.66 -5.82 6.22
N ILE A 25 2.68 -5.52 4.92
CA ILE A 25 2.61 -4.15 4.41
C ILE A 25 1.43 -3.98 3.45
N SER A 26 0.91 -2.75 3.39
CA SER A 26 -0.19 -2.37 2.51
C SER A 26 0.05 -0.96 1.99
N ALA A 27 -0.37 -0.68 0.75
CA ALA A 27 -0.45 0.71 0.30
C ALA A 27 -1.50 1.49 1.10
N ARG A 28 -1.25 2.77 1.38
CA ARG A 28 -2.16 3.66 2.09
C ARG A 28 -2.28 4.98 1.33
N LEU A 29 -3.51 5.45 1.10
CA LEU A 29 -3.75 6.80 0.61
C LEU A 29 -3.64 7.79 1.78
N ILE A 30 -2.56 8.57 1.80
CA ILE A 30 -2.33 9.60 2.82
C ILE A 30 -2.67 10.96 2.23
N VAL A 31 -3.56 11.71 2.89
CA VAL A 31 -3.99 13.04 2.43
C VAL A 31 -3.66 14.12 3.45
N ASN A 32 -3.32 15.31 2.94
CA ASN A 32 -3.15 16.47 3.79
C ASN A 32 -4.49 16.89 4.40
N ARG A 33 -4.55 17.05 5.73
CA ARG A 33 -5.78 17.39 6.46
C ARG A 33 -6.37 18.76 6.07
N ALA A 34 -5.53 19.75 5.78
CA ALA A 34 -5.99 21.06 5.37
C ALA A 34 -6.60 21.02 3.96
N ALA A 35 -5.96 20.29 3.04
CA ALA A 35 -6.50 20.08 1.69
C ALA A 35 -7.84 19.33 1.74
N LEU A 36 -7.94 18.27 2.54
CA LEU A 36 -9.18 17.50 2.72
C LEU A 36 -10.34 18.37 3.21
N LYS A 37 -10.08 19.38 4.05
CA LYS A 37 -11.11 20.29 4.57
C LYS A 37 -11.48 21.43 3.62
N LYS A 38 -10.56 21.85 2.76
CA LYS A 38 -10.69 23.07 1.96
C LYS A 38 -11.03 22.80 0.50
N ASP A 39 -10.74 21.61 -0.03
CA ASP A 39 -10.98 21.25 -1.42
C ASP A 39 -11.89 20.01 -1.51
N ALA A 40 -13.12 20.23 -1.96
CA ALA A 40 -14.12 19.17 -2.11
C ALA A 40 -13.67 18.06 -3.07
N ARG A 41 -12.79 18.35 -4.04
CA ARG A 41 -12.27 17.36 -4.99
C ARG A 41 -11.39 16.32 -4.29
N VAL A 42 -10.70 16.69 -3.22
CA VAL A 42 -9.87 15.76 -2.43
C VAL A 42 -10.74 14.77 -1.68
N ALA A 43 -11.84 15.24 -1.08
CA ALA A 43 -12.81 14.35 -0.44
C ALA A 43 -13.45 13.38 -1.44
N ALA A 44 -13.85 13.89 -2.61
CA ALA A 44 -14.40 13.06 -3.69
C ALA A 44 -13.40 11.98 -4.15
N LEU A 45 -12.12 12.33 -4.29
CA LEU A 45 -11.07 11.38 -4.65
C LEU A 45 -10.90 10.28 -3.58
N VAL A 46 -10.92 10.64 -2.29
CA VAL A 46 -10.84 9.67 -1.20
C VAL A 46 -11.99 8.67 -1.25
N GLU A 47 -13.23 9.13 -1.50
CA GLU A 47 -14.37 8.22 -1.61
C GLU A 47 -14.28 7.31 -2.84
N ALA A 48 -13.80 7.83 -3.99
CA ALA A 48 -13.57 7.02 -5.18
C ALA A 48 -12.54 5.89 -4.93
N PHE A 49 -11.43 6.20 -4.26
CA PHE A 49 -10.43 5.20 -3.86
C PHE A 49 -10.99 4.17 -2.89
N ARG A 50 -11.83 4.59 -1.93
CA ARG A 50 -12.47 3.66 -0.98
C ARG A 50 -13.41 2.68 -1.69
N ALA A 51 -14.25 3.17 -2.60
CA ALA A 51 -15.17 2.33 -3.36
C ALA A 51 -14.41 1.28 -4.19
N ASN A 52 -13.35 1.68 -4.91
CA ASN A 52 -12.54 0.75 -5.69
C ASN A 52 -11.81 -0.27 -4.80
N ALA A 53 -11.20 0.18 -3.69
CA ALA A 53 -10.48 -0.72 -2.78
C ALA A 53 -11.40 -1.74 -2.10
N GLN A 54 -12.68 -1.40 -1.88
CA GLN A 54 -13.67 -2.35 -1.37
C GLN A 54 -14.10 -3.35 -2.44
N ALA A 55 -14.25 -2.91 -3.69
CA ALA A 55 -14.59 -3.81 -4.80
C ALA A 55 -13.48 -4.81 -5.08
N ASP A 56 -12.21 -4.38 -5.06
CA ASP A 56 -11.05 -5.26 -5.28
C ASP A 56 -10.84 -6.28 -4.15
N ALA A 57 -11.43 -6.03 -2.97
CA ALA A 57 -11.34 -6.90 -1.80
C ALA A 57 -12.50 -7.91 -1.69
N ALA A 58 -13.57 -7.77 -2.48
CA ALA A 58 -14.74 -8.63 -2.50
C ALA A 58 -14.63 -9.73 -3.56
#